data_AF-A0A7X8N909-F1
#
_entry.id   AF-A0A7X8N909-F1
#
_cell.length_a   1.000
_cell.length_b   1.000
_cell.length_c   1.000
_cell.angle_alpha   90.00
_cell.angle_beta   90.00
_cell.angle_gamma   90.00
#
_symmetry.space_group_name_H-M   'P 1'
#
loop_
_entity.id
_entity.type
_entity.pdbx_description
1 polymer ?
#
loop_
_entity_poly.entity_id
_entity_poly.type
_entity_poly.pdbx_seq_one_letter_code
_entity_poly.pdbx_strand_id
1 'polypeptide(L)'
;MNISAKITGIEYQSKLISELKVFDIKDFNINNLPASSIVKDGSFSFGISKWVSPKRTRSYPYERIYNTLGNSKKITVIPIIKDEGKRGDRDFIQWDTVSLMSLLDVFVIFAYYESAEKHTTKENKITSQLFDNDLVISKITEIKSYHSSALHWNLKEIEYSFPKLIQKVKSSYKQIGIRLNVEFHNEQGIDRFANQFINGVKDFMSASRQKAKDAQNREMQTIQPKEVLSTHTKATITIENYLGGKYYFTTDEIKIEGRNIFLIECKHSINSLLPSIGDIKDGLLKMILYTNLKKVKIDYVEYNPIPVIKLTSNKLQGSILSSENTDKISSFISKQAFSKKQKSIIENLFLEAKKNNLLINIEKAE
;
A
#
# COMPACT_ATOMS: atom_id res chain seq x y z
N MET A 1 -16.22 8.30 14.69
CA MET A 1 -15.25 9.12 15.45
C MET A 1 -14.19 9.66 14.48
N ASN A 2 -13.68 10.88 14.68
CA ASN A 2 -12.62 11.47 13.86
C ASN A 2 -11.35 11.71 14.69
N ILE A 3 -10.25 11.09 14.29
CA ILE A 3 -8.95 11.21 14.94
C ILE A 3 -8.07 12.11 14.06
N SER A 4 -7.39 13.07 14.68
CA SER A 4 -6.34 13.86 14.02
C SER A 4 -4.98 13.52 14.62
N ALA A 5 -3.95 13.44 13.80
CA ALA A 5 -2.60 13.12 14.25
C ALA A 5 -1.54 13.78 13.36
N LYS A 6 -0.30 13.82 13.84
CA LYS A 6 0.86 14.31 13.09
C LYS A 6 1.96 13.25 12.98
N ILE A 7 2.77 13.34 11.93
CA ILE A 7 4.02 12.57 11.78
C ILE A 7 5.16 13.54 11.46
N THR A 8 6.27 13.42 12.20
CA THR A 8 7.48 14.23 11.98
C THR A 8 8.61 13.44 11.30
N GLY A 9 8.59 12.12 11.44
CA GLY A 9 9.55 11.19 10.86
C GLY A 9 9.03 9.76 11.01
N ILE A 10 9.65 8.81 10.32
CA ILE A 10 9.30 7.40 10.38
C ILE A 10 10.51 6.62 10.90
N GLU A 11 10.33 5.93 12.01
CA GLU A 11 11.25 4.93 12.53
C GLU A 11 10.53 3.60 12.62
N TYR A 12 11.07 2.57 11.97
CA TYR A 12 10.46 1.24 11.95
C TYR A 12 11.46 0.15 11.59
N GLN A 13 11.42 -0.96 12.32
CA GLN A 13 12.25 -2.14 12.12
C GLN A 13 11.41 -3.30 11.58
N SER A 14 11.40 -3.48 10.26
CA SER A 14 10.69 -4.59 9.62
C SER A 14 11.41 -5.93 9.85
N LYS A 15 10.68 -6.99 10.16
CA LYS A 15 11.19 -8.37 10.33
C LYS A 15 10.49 -9.37 9.44
N LEU A 16 9.26 -9.10 9.03
CA LEU A 16 8.49 -10.01 8.19
C LEU A 16 8.75 -9.85 6.68
N ILE A 17 9.76 -9.07 6.26
CA ILE A 17 10.09 -8.86 4.84
C ILE A 17 10.39 -10.18 4.14
N SER A 18 10.01 -10.29 2.86
CA SER A 18 10.31 -11.49 2.06
C SER A 18 11.77 -11.53 1.64
N GLU A 19 12.32 -12.73 1.46
CA GLU A 19 13.53 -12.92 0.69
C GLU A 19 13.25 -12.57 -0.78
N LEU A 20 13.94 -11.54 -1.29
CA LEU A 20 13.71 -11.02 -2.64
C LEU A 20 14.69 -11.64 -3.63
N LYS A 21 14.15 -12.12 -4.75
CA LYS A 21 14.98 -12.55 -5.90
C LYS A 21 15.80 -11.38 -6.43
N VAL A 22 17.05 -11.66 -6.78
CA VAL A 22 18.02 -10.67 -7.29
C VAL A 22 18.15 -10.82 -8.79
N PHE A 23 18.16 -9.70 -9.51
CA PHE A 23 18.33 -9.63 -10.97
C PHE A 23 19.39 -8.58 -11.33
N ASP A 24 20.08 -8.79 -12.45
CA ASP A 24 20.95 -7.77 -13.04
C ASP A 24 20.13 -6.83 -13.95
N ILE A 25 20.51 -5.55 -14.00
CA ILE A 25 19.84 -4.56 -14.85
C ILE A 25 19.90 -4.93 -16.34
N LYS A 26 20.92 -5.68 -16.78
CA LYS A 26 21.06 -6.16 -18.17
C LYS A 26 19.96 -7.12 -18.58
N ASP A 27 19.45 -7.90 -17.62
CA ASP A 27 18.37 -8.88 -17.83
C ASP A 27 17.02 -8.32 -17.37
N PHE A 28 16.95 -7.03 -17.09
CA PHE A 28 15.76 -6.41 -16.50
C PHE A 28 14.60 -6.36 -17.51
N ASN A 29 13.50 -6.98 -17.11
CA ASN A 29 12.20 -6.71 -17.71
C ASN A 29 11.14 -6.62 -16.61
N ILE A 30 10.59 -5.42 -16.41
CA ILE A 30 9.60 -5.15 -15.35
C ILE A 30 8.40 -6.09 -15.42
N ASN A 31 8.03 -6.54 -16.62
CA ASN A 31 6.90 -7.42 -16.84
C ASN A 31 7.18 -8.86 -16.38
N ASN A 32 8.43 -9.32 -16.49
CA ASN A 32 8.85 -10.67 -16.12
C ASN A 32 9.27 -10.80 -14.65
N LEU A 33 9.57 -9.68 -13.99
CA LEU A 33 9.97 -9.68 -12.58
C LEU A 33 8.82 -10.09 -11.63
N PRO A 34 9.12 -10.62 -10.44
CA PRO A 34 8.15 -10.74 -9.36
C PRO A 34 7.58 -9.38 -8.93
N ALA A 35 6.54 -9.40 -8.08
CA ALA A 35 5.91 -8.17 -7.59
C ALA A 35 6.85 -7.28 -6.75
N SER A 36 7.83 -7.90 -6.08
CA SER A 36 8.96 -7.25 -5.40
C SER A 36 10.24 -8.03 -5.70
N SER A 37 11.36 -7.34 -5.94
CA SER A 37 12.65 -7.94 -6.27
C SER A 37 13.79 -6.97 -5.94
N ILE A 38 15.03 -7.46 -6.02
CA ILE A 38 16.23 -6.63 -5.96
C ILE A 38 16.83 -6.56 -7.36
N VAL A 39 17.15 -5.35 -7.83
CA VAL A 39 17.82 -5.14 -9.12
C VAL A 39 19.18 -4.50 -8.88
N LYS A 40 20.23 -5.10 -9.45
CA LYS A 40 21.61 -4.62 -9.36
C LYS A 40 22.04 -3.96 -10.65
N ASP A 41 22.76 -2.85 -10.53
CA ASP A 41 23.40 -2.13 -11.64
C ASP A 41 24.81 -1.70 -11.20
N GLY A 42 25.80 -2.55 -11.50
CA GLY A 42 27.16 -2.39 -11.01
C GLY A 42 27.21 -2.47 -9.48
N SER A 43 27.72 -1.41 -8.83
CA SER A 43 27.77 -1.30 -7.36
C SER A 43 26.45 -0.87 -6.73
N PHE A 44 25.45 -0.49 -7.53
CA PHE A 44 24.15 -0.06 -7.03
C PHE A 44 23.18 -1.24 -6.90
N SER A 45 22.32 -1.16 -5.89
CA SER A 45 21.27 -2.14 -5.63
C SER A 45 19.98 -1.41 -5.27
N PHE A 46 18.88 -1.79 -5.93
CA PHE A 46 17.58 -1.17 -5.76
C PHE A 46 16.56 -2.21 -5.32
N GLY A 47 15.78 -1.90 -4.27
CA GLY A 47 14.57 -2.66 -3.98
C GLY A 47 13.47 -2.21 -4.92
N ILE A 48 13.05 -3.06 -5.86
CA ILE A 48 12.01 -2.76 -6.85
C ILE A 48 10.70 -3.41 -6.44
N SER A 49 9.63 -2.64 -6.46
CA SER A 49 8.25 -3.14 -6.41
C SER A 49 7.46 -2.66 -7.63
N LYS A 50 6.44 -3.40 -8.06
CA LYS A 50 5.55 -2.99 -9.15
C LYS A 50 4.10 -3.07 -8.75
N TRP A 51 3.26 -2.12 -9.15
CA TRP A 51 1.83 -2.12 -8.89
C TRP A 51 1.08 -2.59 -10.15
N VAL A 52 -0.07 -3.25 -9.96
CA VAL A 52 -0.94 -3.66 -11.09
C VAL A 52 -1.98 -2.59 -11.42
N SER A 53 -2.38 -1.79 -10.44
CA SER A 53 -3.31 -0.68 -10.56
C SER A 53 -2.79 0.46 -9.69
N PRO A 54 -3.06 1.73 -10.02
CA PRO A 54 -2.78 2.84 -9.10
C PRO A 54 -3.59 2.79 -7.79
N LYS A 55 -4.61 1.93 -7.68
CA LYS A 55 -5.48 1.83 -6.52
C LYS A 55 -4.86 0.99 -5.39
N ARG A 56 -4.79 1.59 -4.19
CA ARG A 56 -4.16 1.03 -2.97
C ARG A 56 -4.84 -0.24 -2.43
N THR A 57 -6.08 -0.53 -2.82
CA THR A 57 -6.87 -1.66 -2.31
C THR A 57 -6.84 -2.88 -3.25
N ARG A 58 -6.00 -2.87 -4.30
CA ARG A 58 -5.97 -3.93 -5.32
C ARG A 58 -4.61 -4.59 -5.40
N SER A 59 -4.60 -5.92 -5.36
CA SER A 59 -3.40 -6.75 -5.57
C SER A 59 -2.26 -6.50 -4.55
N TYR A 60 -2.60 -6.18 -3.30
CA TYR A 60 -1.67 -6.00 -2.17
C TYR A 60 -0.50 -5.05 -2.45
N PRO A 61 -0.74 -3.78 -2.84
CA PRO A 61 0.34 -2.88 -3.18
C PRO A 61 1.19 -2.52 -1.95
N TYR A 62 0.59 -2.45 -0.76
CA TYR A 62 1.30 -2.20 0.49
C TYR A 62 2.25 -3.33 0.88
N GLU A 63 1.86 -4.59 0.68
CA GLU A 63 2.77 -5.72 0.85
C GLU A 63 4.03 -5.56 -0.02
N ARG A 64 3.85 -5.14 -1.28
CA ARG A 64 4.96 -5.00 -2.23
C ARG A 64 5.95 -3.92 -1.82
N ILE A 65 5.45 -2.81 -1.27
CA ILE A 65 6.27 -1.75 -0.68
C ILE A 65 6.97 -2.28 0.58
N TYR A 66 6.22 -2.88 1.50
CA TYR A 66 6.72 -3.40 2.77
C TYR A 66 7.91 -4.34 2.56
N ASN A 67 7.81 -5.25 1.59
CA ASN A 67 8.89 -6.20 1.26
C ASN A 67 10.21 -5.54 0.81
N THR A 68 10.17 -4.30 0.30
CA THR A 68 11.35 -3.56 -0.15
C THR A 68 11.89 -2.59 0.89
N LEU A 69 11.26 -2.44 2.06
CA LEU A 69 11.66 -1.46 3.07
C LEU A 69 13.08 -1.67 3.62
N GLY A 70 13.57 -2.91 3.59
CA GLY A 70 14.94 -3.24 4.00
C GLY A 70 16.03 -2.76 3.03
N ASN A 71 15.66 -2.28 1.85
CA ASN A 71 16.61 -1.77 0.85
C ASN A 71 16.90 -0.28 1.08
N SER A 72 18.15 0.13 0.83
CA SER A 72 18.59 1.51 0.96
C SER A 72 17.81 2.42 -0.01
N LYS A 73 17.92 2.15 -1.32
CA LYS A 73 17.18 2.85 -2.37
C LYS A 73 16.02 2.00 -2.85
N LYS A 74 14.80 2.51 -2.67
CA LYS A 74 13.54 1.81 -2.89
C LYS A 74 12.81 2.46 -4.05
N ILE A 75 12.41 1.67 -5.04
CA ILE A 75 11.72 2.13 -6.22
C ILE A 75 10.41 1.36 -6.36
N THR A 76 9.35 2.08 -6.69
CA THR A 76 8.06 1.46 -7.03
C THR A 76 7.59 1.93 -8.40
N VAL A 77 7.16 0.99 -9.24
CA VAL A 77 6.59 1.26 -10.57
C VAL A 77 5.08 1.26 -10.46
N ILE A 78 4.43 2.38 -10.77
CA ILE A 78 2.97 2.54 -10.64
C ILE A 78 2.38 3.06 -11.96
N PRO A 79 1.36 2.39 -12.52
CA PRO A 79 0.64 2.94 -13.67
C PRO A 79 -0.12 4.19 -13.24
N ILE A 80 0.00 5.30 -13.98
CA ILE A 80 -0.78 6.51 -13.66
C ILE A 80 -2.28 6.31 -13.88
N ILE A 81 -2.64 5.43 -14.83
CA ILE A 81 -4.01 5.04 -15.16
C ILE A 81 -3.99 3.56 -15.49
N LYS A 82 -4.98 2.82 -14.99
CA LYS A 82 -5.29 1.48 -15.45
C LYS A 82 -6.73 1.44 -15.95
N ASP A 83 -6.91 1.23 -17.24
CA ASP A 83 -8.21 0.99 -17.86
C ASP A 83 -8.30 -0.48 -18.29
N GLU A 84 -9.35 -1.17 -17.87
CA GLU A 84 -9.60 -2.58 -18.23
C GLU A 84 -10.55 -2.74 -19.42
N GLY A 85 -10.97 -1.66 -20.07
CA GLY A 85 -12.00 -1.67 -21.12
C GLY A 85 -13.37 -1.26 -20.59
N LYS A 86 -14.33 -0.99 -21.47
CA LYS A 86 -15.66 -0.41 -21.15
C LYS A 86 -16.48 -1.18 -20.11
N ARG A 87 -16.26 -2.50 -19.99
CA ARG A 87 -16.88 -3.36 -18.94
C ARG A 87 -15.92 -3.74 -17.81
N GLY A 88 -14.75 -3.12 -17.78
CA GLY A 88 -13.75 -3.28 -16.74
C GLY A 88 -13.74 -2.07 -15.79
N ASP A 89 -12.78 -2.09 -14.87
CA ASP A 89 -12.53 -0.94 -14.02
C ASP A 89 -11.64 0.10 -14.71
N ARG A 90 -11.74 1.36 -14.25
CA ARG A 90 -10.81 2.43 -14.60
C ARG A 90 -10.31 3.13 -13.35
N ASP A 91 -9.04 2.90 -13.03
CA ASP A 91 -8.37 3.45 -11.85
C ASP A 91 -7.38 4.55 -12.26
N PHE A 92 -7.29 5.60 -11.44
CA PHE A 92 -6.36 6.73 -11.62
C PHE A 92 -5.46 6.87 -10.38
N ILE A 93 -4.21 7.27 -10.59
CA ILE A 93 -3.30 7.61 -9.50
C ILE A 93 -3.83 8.83 -8.72
N GLN A 94 -3.60 8.81 -7.41
CA GLN A 94 -4.00 9.86 -6.48
C GLN A 94 -2.77 10.44 -5.80
N TRP A 95 -2.84 11.72 -5.44
CA TRP A 95 -1.77 12.40 -4.70
C TRP A 95 -1.39 11.68 -3.42
N ASP A 96 -2.35 11.16 -2.66
CA ASP A 96 -2.09 10.55 -1.36
C ASP A 96 -1.24 9.27 -1.49
N THR A 97 -1.35 8.56 -2.61
CA THR A 97 -0.45 7.44 -2.94
C THR A 97 0.98 7.94 -3.09
N VAL A 98 1.20 8.99 -3.88
CA VAL A 98 2.54 9.56 -4.13
C VAL A 98 3.13 10.14 -2.85
N SER A 99 2.31 10.88 -2.09
CA SER A 99 2.70 11.48 -0.82
C SER A 99 3.07 10.42 0.23
N LEU A 100 2.40 9.25 0.22
CA LEU A 100 2.75 8.14 1.11
C LEU A 100 4.09 7.52 0.70
N MET A 101 4.33 7.32 -0.60
CA MET A 101 5.61 6.83 -1.10
C MET A 101 6.75 7.79 -0.74
N SER A 102 6.55 9.09 -0.88
CA SER A 102 7.52 10.10 -0.44
C SER A 102 7.80 10.05 1.07
N LEU A 103 6.78 9.84 1.91
CA LEU A 103 6.95 9.72 3.37
C LEU A 103 7.77 8.48 3.76
N LEU A 104 7.61 7.38 3.01
CA LEU A 104 8.35 6.12 3.21
C LEU A 104 9.71 6.10 2.48
N ASP A 105 10.13 7.24 1.92
CA ASP A 105 11.35 7.39 1.11
C ASP A 105 11.43 6.39 -0.06
N VAL A 106 10.32 6.26 -0.79
CA VAL A 106 10.19 5.40 -1.98
C VAL A 106 10.06 6.26 -3.23
N PHE A 107 11.00 6.05 -4.16
CA PHE A 107 11.02 6.70 -5.47
C PHE A 107 9.94 6.08 -6.37
N VAL A 108 9.05 6.90 -6.91
CA VAL A 108 7.99 6.44 -7.80
C VAL A 108 8.41 6.61 -9.25
N ILE A 109 8.36 5.51 -10.01
CA ILE A 109 8.39 5.52 -11.46
C ILE A 109 6.94 5.47 -11.93
N PHE A 110 6.49 6.58 -12.50
CA PHE A 110 5.18 6.68 -13.11
C PHE A 110 5.22 6.06 -14.50
N ALA A 111 4.40 5.03 -14.71
CA ALA A 111 4.39 4.24 -15.92
C ALA A 111 3.01 4.22 -16.58
N TYR A 112 2.95 3.59 -17.75
CA TYR A 112 1.72 3.32 -18.48
C TYR A 112 1.81 1.91 -19.09
N TYR A 113 0.65 1.33 -19.38
CA TYR A 113 0.57 0.06 -20.07
C TYR A 113 0.65 0.29 -21.59
N GLU A 114 1.57 -0.39 -22.27
CA GLU A 114 1.77 -0.29 -23.73
C GLU A 114 1.09 -1.44 -24.49
N SER A 115 0.85 -2.56 -23.81
CA SER A 115 0.20 -3.72 -24.39
C SER A 115 -0.67 -4.45 -23.37
N ALA A 116 -1.55 -5.31 -23.89
CA ALA A 116 -2.52 -6.06 -23.13
C ALA A 116 -3.04 -7.21 -23.99
N GLU A 117 -3.75 -8.13 -23.35
CA GLU A 117 -4.49 -9.22 -24.00
C GLU A 117 -5.98 -8.99 -23.88
N LYS A 118 -6.76 -9.48 -24.86
CA LYS A 118 -8.21 -9.46 -24.77
C LYS A 118 -8.65 -10.48 -23.72
N HIS A 119 -9.60 -10.10 -22.86
CA HIS A 119 -10.16 -11.05 -21.91
C HIS A 119 -10.95 -12.11 -22.67
N THR A 120 -10.66 -13.39 -22.42
CA THR A 120 -11.20 -14.52 -23.19
C THR A 120 -12.72 -14.65 -23.09
N THR A 121 -13.28 -14.41 -21.90
CA THR A 121 -14.73 -14.60 -21.63
C THR A 121 -15.52 -13.31 -21.37
N LYS A 122 -14.87 -12.19 -21.06
CA LYS A 122 -15.55 -10.94 -20.71
C LYS A 122 -15.47 -9.97 -21.88
N GLU A 123 -16.62 -9.73 -22.47
CA GLU A 123 -16.78 -8.77 -23.58
C GLU A 123 -16.30 -7.38 -23.19
N ASN A 124 -15.64 -6.68 -24.12
CA ASN A 124 -15.10 -5.33 -23.94
C ASN A 124 -14.25 -5.16 -22.67
N LYS A 125 -13.44 -6.20 -22.39
CA LYS A 125 -12.48 -6.21 -21.29
C LYS A 125 -11.11 -6.70 -21.77
N ILE A 126 -10.04 -6.13 -21.20
CA ILE A 126 -8.66 -6.57 -21.38
C ILE A 126 -8.06 -7.11 -20.06
N THR A 127 -6.98 -7.87 -20.19
CA THR A 127 -6.18 -8.45 -19.10
C THR A 127 -4.70 -8.43 -19.46
N SER A 128 -3.83 -8.95 -18.59
CA SER A 128 -2.40 -9.15 -18.88
C SER A 128 -1.69 -7.90 -19.41
N GLN A 129 -1.99 -6.74 -18.82
CA GLN A 129 -1.43 -5.46 -19.27
C GLN A 129 0.07 -5.40 -18.94
N LEU A 130 0.90 -4.99 -19.90
CA LEU A 130 2.35 -4.92 -19.77
C LEU A 130 2.84 -3.47 -19.87
N PHE A 131 3.77 -3.11 -19.00
CA PHE A 131 4.40 -1.79 -18.96
C PHE A 131 5.40 -1.63 -20.11
N ASP A 132 5.57 -0.38 -20.56
CA ASP A 132 6.73 0.06 -21.34
C ASP A 132 8.01 -0.15 -20.51
N ASN A 133 8.77 -1.19 -20.86
CA ASN A 133 9.97 -1.59 -20.12
C ASN A 133 11.11 -0.58 -20.26
N ASP A 134 11.28 -0.01 -21.45
CA ASP A 134 12.36 0.93 -21.75
C ASP A 134 12.18 2.22 -20.96
N LEU A 135 10.94 2.70 -20.81
CA LEU A 135 10.61 3.79 -19.90
C LEU A 135 11.08 3.48 -18.48
N VAL A 136 10.77 2.29 -17.96
CA VAL A 136 11.11 1.91 -16.59
C VAL A 136 12.63 1.83 -16.41
N ILE A 137 13.36 1.19 -17.35
CA ILE A 137 14.83 1.14 -17.31
C ILE A 137 15.41 2.55 -17.30
N SER A 138 14.96 3.43 -18.20
CA SER A 138 15.48 4.81 -18.28
C SER A 138 15.31 5.55 -16.95
N LYS A 139 14.16 5.37 -16.29
CA LYS A 139 13.86 6.01 -15.00
C LYS A 139 14.64 5.40 -13.85
N ILE A 140 14.94 4.10 -13.86
CA ILE A 140 15.87 3.49 -12.90
C ILE A 140 17.28 4.10 -13.07
N THR A 141 17.75 4.29 -14.31
CA THR A 141 19.03 4.93 -14.60
C THR A 141 19.06 6.40 -14.17
N GLU A 142 17.98 7.16 -14.37
CA GLU A 142 17.87 8.53 -13.83
C GLU A 142 17.88 8.54 -12.29
N ILE A 143 17.16 7.62 -11.64
CA ILE A 143 17.13 7.52 -10.17
C ILE A 143 18.51 7.14 -9.63
N LYS A 144 19.28 6.32 -10.34
CA LYS A 144 20.66 5.96 -9.96
C LYS A 144 21.53 7.20 -9.72
N SER A 145 21.47 8.17 -10.63
CA SER A 145 22.21 9.44 -10.54
C SER A 145 21.50 10.54 -9.74
N TYR A 146 20.30 10.26 -9.20
CA TYR A 146 19.56 11.22 -8.39
C TYR A 146 19.96 11.12 -6.91
N HIS A 147 20.44 12.24 -6.37
CA HIS A 147 20.99 12.34 -5.01
C HIS A 147 20.03 12.94 -3.98
N SER A 148 18.98 13.66 -4.42
CA SER A 148 17.96 14.19 -3.51
C SER A 148 16.97 13.10 -3.09
N SER A 149 16.14 13.41 -2.09
CA SER A 149 15.19 12.43 -1.51
C SER A 149 14.07 12.02 -2.47
N ALA A 150 13.39 10.92 -2.15
CA ALA A 150 12.23 10.46 -2.91
C ALA A 150 11.11 11.51 -3.01
N LEU A 151 10.95 12.39 -2.02
CA LEU A 151 10.02 13.52 -2.09
C LEU A 151 10.32 14.42 -3.29
N HIS A 152 11.56 14.87 -3.43
CA HIS A 152 11.96 15.77 -4.50
C HIS A 152 11.84 15.11 -5.86
N TRP A 153 12.22 13.83 -5.96
CA TRP A 153 12.04 13.03 -7.17
C TRP A 153 10.56 12.93 -7.56
N ASN A 154 9.69 12.53 -6.62
CA ASN A 154 8.27 12.31 -6.91
C ASN A 154 7.56 13.61 -7.32
N LEU A 155 7.91 14.75 -6.71
CA LEU A 155 7.42 16.07 -7.09
C LEU A 155 7.87 16.47 -8.50
N LYS A 156 9.17 16.32 -8.79
CA LYS A 156 9.75 16.56 -10.13
C LYS A 156 9.02 15.73 -11.19
N GLU A 157 8.80 14.45 -10.96
CA GLU A 157 8.14 13.59 -11.94
C GLU A 157 6.67 13.96 -12.16
N ILE A 158 5.94 14.42 -11.14
CA ILE A 158 4.59 14.96 -11.34
C ILE A 158 4.63 16.23 -12.19
N GLU A 159 5.57 17.14 -11.93
CA GLU A 159 5.63 18.40 -12.65
C GLU A 159 6.03 18.22 -14.12
N TYR A 160 7.05 17.40 -14.39
CA TYR A 160 7.67 17.33 -15.72
C TYR A 160 7.27 16.10 -16.53
N SER A 161 7.01 14.94 -15.91
CA SER A 161 6.77 13.68 -16.63
C SER A 161 5.27 13.41 -16.89
N PHE A 162 4.37 13.81 -15.97
CA PHE A 162 2.95 13.48 -16.08
C PHE A 162 2.28 13.97 -17.37
N PRO A 163 2.44 15.23 -17.82
CA PRO A 163 1.76 15.71 -19.02
C PRO A 163 2.04 14.82 -20.24
N LYS A 164 3.31 14.42 -20.42
CA LYS A 164 3.73 13.52 -21.50
C LYS A 164 3.21 12.09 -21.29
N LEU A 165 3.27 11.58 -20.05
CA LEU A 165 2.77 10.22 -19.73
C LEU A 165 1.27 10.09 -19.94
N ILE A 166 0.47 11.10 -19.64
CA ILE A 166 -0.98 11.09 -19.86
C ILE A 166 -1.30 10.97 -21.36
N GLN A 167 -0.55 11.68 -22.21
CA GLN A 167 -0.69 11.54 -23.67
C GLN A 167 -0.27 10.14 -24.16
N LYS A 168 0.79 9.56 -23.58
CA LYS A 168 1.18 8.17 -23.86
C LYS A 168 0.09 7.17 -23.45
N VAL A 169 -0.54 7.35 -22.28
CA VAL A 169 -1.67 6.51 -21.85
C VAL A 169 -2.81 6.57 -22.87
N LYS A 170 -3.23 7.78 -23.25
CA LYS A 170 -4.35 7.99 -24.18
C LYS A 170 -4.08 7.31 -25.52
N SER A 171 -2.89 7.55 -26.07
CA SER A 171 -2.43 6.92 -27.32
C SER A 171 -2.38 5.40 -27.19
N SER A 172 -1.82 4.89 -26.09
CA SER A 172 -1.66 3.45 -25.88
C SER A 172 -3.00 2.72 -25.80
N TYR A 173 -3.94 3.18 -24.96
CA TYR A 173 -5.24 2.52 -24.86
C TYR A 173 -6.06 2.60 -26.15
N LYS A 174 -5.92 3.69 -26.91
CA LYS A 174 -6.49 3.77 -28.27
C LYS A 174 -5.92 2.69 -29.19
N GLN A 175 -4.60 2.51 -29.22
CA GLN A 175 -3.95 1.48 -30.03
C GLN A 175 -4.31 0.06 -29.57
N ILE A 176 -4.35 -0.19 -28.26
CA ILE A 176 -4.79 -1.47 -27.68
C ILE A 176 -6.23 -1.77 -28.09
N GLY A 177 -7.13 -0.78 -28.02
CA GLY A 177 -8.53 -0.92 -28.42
C GLY A 177 -8.71 -1.29 -29.88
N ILE A 178 -7.96 -0.65 -30.78
CA ILE A 178 -7.95 -0.98 -32.21
C ILE A 178 -7.42 -2.40 -32.42
N ARG A 179 -6.24 -2.73 -31.87
CA ARG A 179 -5.58 -4.03 -32.08
C ARG A 179 -6.39 -5.22 -31.56
N LEU A 180 -7.04 -5.06 -30.41
CA LEU A 180 -7.79 -6.14 -29.76
C LEU A 180 -9.29 -6.12 -30.10
N ASN A 181 -9.75 -5.12 -30.86
CA ASN A 181 -11.16 -4.82 -31.10
C ASN A 181 -11.94 -4.83 -29.77
N VAL A 182 -11.54 -3.93 -28.86
CA VAL A 182 -12.14 -3.73 -27.54
C VAL A 182 -12.48 -2.27 -27.36
N GLU A 183 -13.72 -1.99 -26.97
CA GLU A 183 -14.15 -0.65 -26.63
C GLU A 183 -13.68 -0.27 -25.21
N PHE A 184 -13.14 0.94 -25.05
CA PHE A 184 -12.68 1.48 -23.78
C PHE A 184 -13.67 2.49 -23.19
N HIS A 185 -13.44 2.90 -21.94
CA HIS A 185 -14.15 4.02 -21.36
C HIS A 185 -13.89 5.31 -22.15
N ASN A 186 -14.82 6.27 -22.06
CA ASN A 186 -14.70 7.55 -22.73
C ASN A 186 -13.42 8.31 -22.30
N GLU A 187 -12.66 8.78 -23.29
CA GLU A 187 -11.42 9.55 -23.14
C GLU A 187 -11.58 10.82 -22.30
N GLN A 188 -12.78 11.41 -22.22
CA GLN A 188 -13.07 12.56 -21.36
C GLN A 188 -12.65 12.35 -19.91
N GLY A 189 -12.64 11.11 -19.41
CA GLY A 189 -12.14 10.81 -18.06
C GLY A 189 -10.63 11.03 -17.91
N ILE A 190 -9.86 10.72 -18.96
CA ILE A 190 -8.42 10.98 -19.04
C ILE A 190 -8.19 12.49 -19.18
N ASP A 191 -9.00 13.18 -19.98
CA ASP A 191 -8.88 14.64 -20.14
C ASP A 191 -9.18 15.39 -18.83
N ARG A 192 -10.22 14.98 -18.08
CA ARG A 192 -10.50 15.50 -16.73
C ARG A 192 -9.38 15.20 -15.74
N PHE A 193 -8.66 14.09 -15.92
CA PHE A 193 -7.48 13.79 -15.13
C PHE A 193 -6.31 14.71 -15.51
N ALA A 194 -6.06 14.92 -16.80
CA ALA A 194 -5.04 15.83 -17.31
C ALA A 194 -5.25 17.27 -16.81
N ASN A 195 -6.50 17.74 -16.76
CA ASN A 195 -6.83 19.10 -16.35
C ASN A 195 -6.43 19.41 -14.90
N GLN A 196 -6.24 18.40 -14.04
CA GLN A 196 -5.77 18.60 -12.65
C GLN A 196 -4.31 19.06 -12.55
N PHE A 197 -3.58 19.08 -13.67
CA PHE A 197 -2.16 19.46 -13.71
C PHE A 197 -1.92 20.78 -14.44
N ILE A 198 -2.95 21.42 -15.02
CA ILE A 198 -2.81 22.67 -15.81
C ILE A 198 -2.25 23.80 -14.93
N ASN A 199 -2.72 23.93 -13.69
CA ASN A 199 -2.23 24.96 -12.76
C ASN A 199 -1.18 24.42 -11.78
N GLY A 200 -0.52 23.31 -12.14
CA GLY A 200 0.52 22.67 -11.35
C GLY A 200 0.01 21.71 -10.26
N VAL A 201 0.94 21.22 -9.44
CA VAL A 201 0.72 20.12 -8.49
C VAL A 201 -0.34 20.41 -7.43
N LYS A 202 -0.58 21.67 -7.08
CA LYS A 202 -1.54 22.07 -6.03
C LYS A 202 -2.99 21.67 -6.36
N ASP A 203 -3.39 21.75 -7.62
CA ASP A 203 -4.74 21.37 -8.04
C ASP A 203 -4.92 19.86 -7.94
N PHE A 204 -3.94 19.07 -8.41
CA PHE A 204 -3.90 17.62 -8.22
C PHE A 204 -3.95 17.20 -6.76
N MET A 205 -3.22 17.91 -5.88
CA MET A 205 -3.27 17.70 -4.43
C MET A 205 -4.68 17.93 -3.87
N SER A 206 -5.30 19.07 -4.20
CA SER A 206 -6.61 19.43 -3.66
C SER A 206 -7.72 18.45 -4.12
N ALA A 207 -7.75 18.12 -5.41
CA ALA A 207 -8.72 17.20 -5.99
C ALA A 207 -8.56 15.77 -5.45
N SER A 208 -7.32 15.32 -5.23
CA SER A 208 -7.04 14.00 -4.64
C SER A 208 -7.47 13.92 -3.17
N ARG A 209 -7.21 14.96 -2.37
CA ARG A 209 -7.60 15.00 -0.95
C ARG A 209 -9.11 14.84 -0.76
N GLN A 210 -9.92 15.49 -1.61
CA GLN A 210 -11.37 15.32 -1.57
C GLN A 210 -11.75 13.85 -1.84
N LYS A 211 -11.18 13.24 -2.90
CA LYS A 211 -11.44 11.83 -3.23
C LYS A 211 -11.02 10.87 -2.12
N ALA A 212 -9.92 11.15 -1.41
CA ALA A 212 -9.47 10.34 -0.30
C ALA A 212 -10.39 10.46 0.92
N LYS A 213 -10.86 11.66 1.24
CA LYS A 213 -11.90 11.87 2.26
C LYS A 213 -13.19 11.13 1.90
N ASP A 214 -13.62 11.19 0.65
CA ASP A 214 -14.81 10.47 0.18
C ASP A 214 -14.61 8.95 0.25
N ALA A 215 -13.41 8.44 -0.06
CA ALA A 215 -13.08 7.03 0.06
C ALA A 215 -13.10 6.54 1.51
N GLN A 216 -12.52 7.32 2.42
CA GLN A 216 -12.54 7.07 3.86
C GLN A 216 -13.98 7.02 4.40
N ASN A 217 -14.82 7.97 3.99
CA ASN A 217 -16.24 7.99 4.38
C ASN A 217 -17.00 6.76 3.89
N ARG A 218 -16.74 6.30 2.65
CA ARG A 218 -17.31 5.05 2.14
C ARG A 218 -16.81 3.85 2.94
N GLU A 219 -15.52 3.78 3.23
CA GLU A 219 -14.91 2.66 3.97
C GLU A 219 -15.46 2.54 5.39
N MET A 220 -15.68 3.68 6.07
CA MET A 220 -16.34 3.75 7.38
C MET A 220 -17.75 3.15 7.37
N GLN A 221 -18.47 3.26 6.26
CA GLN A 221 -19.84 2.73 6.10
C GLN A 221 -19.86 1.27 5.65
N THR A 222 -18.76 0.72 5.15
CA THR A 222 -18.69 -0.64 4.63
C THR A 222 -18.26 -1.66 5.69
N ILE A 223 -19.00 -2.76 5.76
CA ILE A 223 -18.59 -3.98 6.47
C ILE A 223 -17.74 -4.80 5.49
N GLN A 224 -16.48 -5.05 5.84
CA GLN A 224 -15.58 -5.86 5.01
C GLN A 224 -15.57 -7.31 5.48
N PRO A 225 -15.89 -8.29 4.63
CA PRO A 225 -15.91 -9.71 5.02
C PRO A 225 -14.55 -10.28 5.46
N LYS A 226 -13.46 -9.59 5.15
CA LYS A 226 -12.10 -9.93 5.59
C LYS A 226 -11.73 -9.37 6.97
N GLU A 227 -12.67 -8.67 7.60
CA GLU A 227 -12.59 -8.15 8.96
C GLU A 227 -13.69 -8.83 9.78
N VAL A 228 -13.32 -9.39 10.95
CA VAL A 228 -14.28 -9.76 11.99
C VAL A 228 -14.10 -8.74 13.09
N LEU A 229 -15.13 -7.92 13.30
CA LEU A 229 -15.08 -6.80 14.22
C LEU A 229 -15.76 -7.18 15.52
N SER A 230 -15.05 -7.09 16.65
CA SER A 230 -15.63 -7.27 17.98
C SER A 230 -16.52 -6.09 18.39
N THR A 231 -16.33 -4.92 17.76
CA THR A 231 -17.09 -3.70 18.05
C THR A 231 -17.42 -2.95 16.75
N HIS A 232 -18.53 -2.20 16.73
CA HIS A 232 -18.89 -1.33 15.59
C HIS A 232 -18.23 0.06 15.66
N THR A 233 -16.97 0.13 16.10
CA THR A 233 -16.33 1.38 16.51
C THR A 233 -15.49 2.07 15.43
N LYS A 234 -15.54 1.62 14.16
CA LYS A 234 -14.74 2.18 13.04
C LYS A 234 -14.54 3.69 13.14
N ALA A 235 -13.29 4.12 12.99
CA ALA A 235 -12.92 5.52 13.10
C ALA A 235 -12.11 5.96 11.89
N THR A 236 -12.22 7.26 11.60
CA THR A 236 -11.36 7.91 10.62
C THR A 236 -10.14 8.45 11.35
N ILE A 237 -8.98 8.38 10.69
CA ILE A 237 -7.76 9.05 11.13
C ILE A 237 -7.22 9.91 9.99
N THR A 238 -6.99 11.18 10.30
CA THR A 238 -6.32 12.13 9.41
C THR A 238 -4.94 12.42 9.98
N ILE A 239 -3.91 12.05 9.22
CA ILE A 239 -2.51 12.22 9.60
C ILE A 239 -1.90 13.34 8.76
N GLU A 240 -1.28 14.32 9.40
CA GLU A 240 -0.55 15.39 8.71
C GLU A 240 0.95 15.22 8.94
N ASN A 241 1.77 15.30 7.88
CA ASN A 241 3.21 15.36 8.06
C ASN A 241 3.73 16.81 8.07
N TYR A 242 4.97 17.00 8.48
CA TYR A 242 5.62 18.32 8.52
C TYR A 242 5.85 18.94 7.13
N LEU A 243 5.77 18.15 6.06
CA LEU A 243 5.94 18.56 4.66
C LEU A 243 4.61 18.98 3.99
N GLY A 244 3.51 19.06 4.76
CA GLY A 244 2.19 19.42 4.23
C GLY A 244 1.42 18.28 3.56
N GLY A 245 1.92 17.04 3.64
CA GLY A 245 1.19 15.82 3.30
C GLY A 245 0.02 15.58 4.27
N LYS A 246 -1.12 15.13 3.73
CA LYS A 246 -2.29 14.72 4.51
C LYS A 246 -2.69 13.32 4.09
N TYR A 247 -2.93 12.45 5.05
CA TYR A 247 -3.26 11.05 4.79
C TYR A 247 -4.57 10.69 5.51
N TYR A 248 -5.53 10.22 4.72
CA TYR A 248 -6.84 9.81 5.20
C TYR A 248 -6.89 8.29 5.24
N PHE A 249 -6.95 7.73 6.44
CA PHE A 249 -7.08 6.30 6.70
C PHE A 249 -8.27 6.00 7.60
N THR A 250 -8.70 4.76 7.62
CA THR A 250 -9.64 4.21 8.58
C THR A 250 -8.93 3.22 9.49
N THR A 251 -9.44 3.10 10.71
CA THR A 251 -9.12 2.03 11.64
C THR A 251 -10.34 1.15 11.78
N ASP A 252 -10.13 -0.16 11.72
CA ASP A 252 -11.22 -1.15 11.71
C ASP A 252 -11.95 -1.19 13.04
N GLU A 253 -11.20 -1.09 14.15
CA GLU A 253 -11.74 -0.88 15.48
C GLU A 253 -10.93 0.18 16.24
N ILE A 254 -11.56 0.77 17.25
CA ILE A 254 -10.90 1.58 18.26
C ILE A 254 -11.29 1.13 19.66
N LYS A 255 -10.37 1.28 20.60
CA LYS A 255 -10.64 1.13 22.03
C LYS A 255 -10.00 2.30 22.77
N ILE A 256 -10.68 2.88 23.74
CA ILE A 256 -10.13 3.95 24.57
C ILE A 256 -10.08 3.46 26.02
N GLU A 257 -8.90 3.53 26.63
CA GLU A 257 -8.68 3.20 28.04
C GLU A 257 -7.89 4.34 28.69
N GLY A 258 -8.57 5.16 29.50
CA GLY A 258 -7.98 6.37 30.07
C GLY A 258 -7.47 7.32 28.97
N ARG A 259 -6.15 7.57 28.95
CA ARG A 259 -5.46 8.39 27.94
C ARG A 259 -4.90 7.60 26.77
N ASN A 260 -5.11 6.29 26.71
CA ASN A 260 -4.65 5.46 25.61
C ASN A 260 -5.76 5.26 24.58
N ILE A 261 -5.40 5.37 23.30
CA ILE A 261 -6.26 5.04 22.16
C ILE A 261 -5.63 3.88 21.38
N PHE A 262 -6.31 2.74 21.37
CA PHE A 262 -5.90 1.59 20.59
C PHE A 262 -6.42 1.75 19.16
N LEU A 263 -5.50 1.78 18.20
CA LEU A 263 -5.79 1.87 16.76
C LEU A 263 -5.67 0.47 16.17
N ILE A 264 -6.79 -0.21 15.99
CA ILE A 264 -6.82 -1.65 15.69
C ILE A 264 -7.10 -1.87 14.21
N GLU A 265 -6.18 -2.54 13.54
CA GLU A 265 -6.35 -3.07 12.18
C GLU A 265 -6.66 -4.58 12.26
N CYS A 266 -7.76 -5.00 11.68
CA CYS A 266 -8.26 -6.38 11.76
C CYS A 266 -7.96 -7.13 10.46
N LYS A 267 -7.38 -8.33 10.56
CA LYS A 267 -7.24 -9.27 9.44
C LYS A 267 -7.82 -10.62 9.84
N HIS A 268 -8.68 -11.18 8.99
CA HIS A 268 -9.39 -12.43 9.27
C HIS A 268 -9.01 -13.56 8.31
N SER A 269 -9.06 -14.81 8.79
CA SER A 269 -9.12 -16.00 7.94
C SER A 269 -10.21 -16.98 8.37
N ILE A 270 -11.03 -17.38 7.39
CA ILE A 270 -12.06 -18.41 7.56
C ILE A 270 -11.43 -19.81 7.56
N ASN A 271 -10.46 -20.04 6.67
CA ASN A 271 -10.01 -21.39 6.29
C ASN A 271 -8.63 -21.76 6.82
N SER A 272 -7.86 -20.82 7.37
CA SER A 272 -6.53 -21.04 7.93
C SER A 272 -6.41 -20.46 9.32
N LEU A 273 -5.50 -20.99 10.14
CA LEU A 273 -5.26 -20.51 11.52
C LEU A 273 -4.72 -19.07 11.59
N LEU A 274 -4.18 -18.53 10.48
CA LEU A 274 -3.75 -17.14 10.38
C LEU A 274 -4.25 -16.54 9.06
N PRO A 275 -4.49 -15.22 8.99
CA PRO A 275 -4.62 -14.47 7.75
C PRO A 275 -3.45 -14.69 6.79
N SER A 276 -3.65 -14.38 5.51
CA SER A 276 -2.58 -14.52 4.53
C SER A 276 -1.42 -13.58 4.88
N ILE A 277 -0.20 -13.97 4.51
CA ILE A 277 0.99 -13.14 4.77
C ILE A 277 0.88 -11.75 4.12
N GLY A 278 0.22 -11.65 2.97
CA GLY A 278 -0.04 -10.39 2.28
C GLY A 278 -1.00 -9.49 3.07
N ASP A 279 -2.08 -10.06 3.64
CA ASP A 279 -3.01 -9.33 4.51
C ASP A 279 -2.30 -8.82 5.79
N ILE A 280 -1.42 -9.63 6.39
CA ILE A 280 -0.64 -9.23 7.57
C ILE A 280 0.31 -8.07 7.22
N LYS A 281 1.05 -8.18 6.11
CA LYS A 281 1.98 -7.14 5.64
C LYS A 281 1.31 -5.85 5.23
N ASP A 282 0.11 -5.93 4.66
CA ASP A 282 -0.75 -4.78 4.38
C ASP A 282 -1.08 -4.02 5.68
N GLY A 283 -1.46 -4.74 6.74
CA GLY A 283 -1.66 -4.16 8.08
C GLY A 283 -0.38 -3.57 8.68
N LEU A 284 0.76 -4.27 8.54
CA LEU A 284 2.06 -3.78 9.03
C LEU A 284 2.47 -2.47 8.37
N LEU A 285 2.18 -2.24 7.08
CA LEU A 285 2.46 -0.96 6.44
C LEU A 285 1.69 0.20 7.11
N LYS A 286 0.43 -0.02 7.53
CA LYS A 286 -0.31 0.98 8.31
C LYS A 286 0.31 1.19 9.69
N MET A 287 0.80 0.11 10.32
CA MET A 287 1.47 0.21 11.63
C MET A 287 2.72 1.08 11.60
N ILE A 288 3.47 1.11 10.50
CA ILE A 288 4.60 2.05 10.31
C ILE A 288 4.17 3.49 10.57
N LEU A 289 2.97 3.87 10.12
CA LEU A 289 2.43 5.20 10.36
C LEU A 289 1.95 5.35 11.80
N TYR A 290 1.20 4.36 12.29
CA TYR A 290 0.53 4.44 13.60
C TYR A 290 1.53 4.46 14.77
N THR A 291 2.66 3.75 14.68
CA THR A 291 3.71 3.76 15.71
C THR A 291 4.49 5.09 15.75
N ASN A 292 4.41 5.88 14.67
CA ASN A 292 5.11 7.15 14.53
C ASN A 292 4.19 8.37 14.72
N LEU A 293 2.93 8.17 15.11
CA LEU A 293 1.99 9.25 15.37
C LEU A 293 2.41 10.11 16.57
N LYS A 294 2.21 11.41 16.44
CA LYS A 294 2.37 12.44 17.46
C LYS A 294 1.12 13.30 17.52
N LYS A 295 0.84 13.91 18.68
CA LYS A 295 -0.30 14.83 18.87
C LYS A 295 -1.62 14.20 18.41
N VAL A 296 -1.90 12.97 18.83
CA VAL A 296 -3.12 12.25 18.47
C VAL A 296 -4.27 12.83 19.27
N LYS A 297 -5.28 13.37 18.58
CA LYS A 297 -6.39 14.09 19.21
C LYS A 297 -7.75 13.61 18.73
N ILE A 298 -8.68 13.49 19.67
CA ILE A 298 -10.13 13.36 19.46
C ILE A 298 -10.77 14.54 20.20
N ASP A 299 -11.61 15.32 19.53
CA ASP A 299 -12.32 16.47 20.12
C ASP A 299 -11.40 17.37 20.98
N TYR A 300 -10.21 17.68 20.44
CA TYR A 300 -9.14 18.47 21.06
C TYR A 300 -8.42 17.83 22.26
N VAL A 301 -8.88 16.70 22.76
CA VAL A 301 -8.25 15.93 23.82
C VAL A 301 -7.13 15.07 23.23
N GLU A 302 -5.93 15.14 23.84
CA GLU A 302 -4.77 14.36 23.41
C GLU A 302 -4.73 12.97 24.06
N TYR A 303 -4.37 11.98 23.24
CA TYR A 303 -4.28 10.56 23.58
C TYR A 303 -2.93 9.96 23.18
N ASN A 304 -2.52 8.92 23.89
CA ASN A 304 -1.37 8.08 23.56
C ASN A 304 -1.83 6.98 22.58
N PRO A 305 -1.34 6.96 21.32
CA PRO A 305 -1.70 5.91 20.38
C PRO A 305 -1.04 4.58 20.75
N ILE A 306 -1.84 3.50 20.71
CA ILE A 306 -1.38 2.12 20.81
C ILE A 306 -1.79 1.40 19.53
N PRO A 307 -0.88 1.24 18.56
CA PRO A 307 -1.17 0.53 17.32
C PRO A 307 -1.34 -0.96 17.60
N VAL A 308 -2.38 -1.58 17.01
CA VAL A 308 -2.67 -3.00 17.18
C VAL A 308 -2.98 -3.63 15.84
N ILE A 309 -2.39 -4.80 15.56
CA ILE A 309 -2.91 -5.71 14.55
C ILE A 309 -3.66 -6.84 15.26
N LYS A 310 -4.94 -6.99 14.94
CA LYS A 310 -5.78 -8.10 15.39
C LYS A 310 -5.88 -9.13 14.27
N LEU A 311 -5.35 -10.33 14.50
CA LEU A 311 -5.38 -11.47 13.59
C LEU A 311 -6.39 -12.49 14.10
N THR A 312 -7.50 -12.66 13.38
CA THR A 312 -8.56 -13.58 13.79
C THR A 312 -8.69 -14.78 12.86
N SER A 313 -9.18 -15.90 13.40
CA SER A 313 -9.56 -17.06 12.60
C SER A 313 -10.63 -17.91 13.28
N ASN A 314 -11.55 -18.47 12.49
CA ASN A 314 -12.56 -19.43 12.97
C ASN A 314 -11.94 -20.74 13.47
N LYS A 315 -10.69 -21.04 13.07
CA LYS A 315 -9.98 -22.28 13.42
C LYS A 315 -9.13 -22.16 14.69
N LEU A 316 -8.93 -20.94 15.20
CA LEU A 316 -8.17 -20.73 16.43
C LEU A 316 -9.01 -21.08 17.67
N GLN A 317 -8.32 -21.38 18.77
CA GLN A 317 -8.94 -21.54 20.09
C GLN A 317 -8.25 -20.61 21.10
N GLY A 318 -9.03 -19.77 21.77
CA GLY A 318 -8.50 -18.78 22.71
C GLY A 318 -7.82 -17.58 22.03
N SER A 319 -7.03 -16.84 22.80
CA SER A 319 -6.36 -15.62 22.38
C SER A 319 -4.95 -15.52 22.97
N ILE A 320 -4.08 -14.75 22.32
CA ILE A 320 -2.75 -14.40 22.83
C ILE A 320 -2.39 -12.97 22.39
N LEU A 321 -1.81 -12.20 23.31
CA LEU A 321 -1.22 -10.89 23.01
C LEU A 321 0.31 -10.99 22.94
N SER A 322 0.94 -10.24 22.03
CA SER A 322 2.40 -10.17 21.91
C SER A 322 3.11 -9.59 23.14
N SER A 323 2.37 -8.95 24.05
CA SER A 323 2.87 -8.44 25.32
C SER A 323 2.85 -9.46 26.46
N GLU A 324 2.24 -10.63 26.25
CA GLU A 324 2.22 -11.69 27.27
C GLU A 324 3.59 -12.38 27.39
N ASN A 325 3.78 -13.09 28.51
CA ASN A 325 5.04 -13.77 28.78
C ASN A 325 5.28 -14.97 27.84
N THR A 326 6.54 -15.37 27.71
CA THR A 326 6.98 -16.44 26.81
C THR A 326 6.28 -17.77 27.08
N ASP A 327 5.98 -18.08 28.35
CA ASP A 327 5.33 -19.34 28.73
C ASP A 327 3.88 -19.41 28.24
N LYS A 328 3.13 -18.31 28.39
CA LYS A 328 1.77 -18.19 27.85
C LYS A 328 1.75 -18.27 26.33
N ILE A 329 2.66 -17.55 25.67
CA ILE A 329 2.80 -17.58 24.21
C ILE A 329 3.10 -19.01 23.75
N SER A 330 4.05 -19.69 24.39
CA SER A 330 4.42 -21.07 24.07
C SER A 330 3.28 -22.04 24.30
N SER A 331 2.54 -21.87 25.41
CA SER A 331 1.34 -22.66 25.73
C SER A 331 0.22 -22.46 24.72
N PHE A 332 -0.02 -21.23 24.27
CA PHE A 332 -1.00 -20.96 23.22
C PHE A 332 -0.59 -21.61 21.90
N ILE A 333 0.65 -21.38 21.45
CA ILE A 333 1.16 -21.92 20.18
C ILE A 333 1.16 -23.45 20.17
N SER A 334 1.46 -24.11 21.30
CA SER A 334 1.48 -25.58 21.40
C SER A 334 0.09 -26.23 21.37
N LYS A 335 -0.95 -25.50 21.82
CA LYS A 335 -2.35 -25.94 21.75
C LYS A 335 -2.96 -25.81 20.36
N GLN A 336 -2.35 -25.04 19.46
CA GLN A 336 -2.81 -24.87 18.09
C GLN A 336 -2.04 -25.75 17.11
N ALA A 337 -2.69 -26.16 16.02
CA ALA A 337 -2.08 -26.92 14.93
C ALA A 337 -1.30 -26.04 13.93
N PHE A 338 -0.50 -25.07 14.40
CA PHE A 338 0.30 -24.21 13.51
C PHE A 338 1.40 -25.00 12.80
N SER A 339 1.51 -24.80 11.49
CA SER A 339 2.65 -25.29 10.70
C SER A 339 3.96 -24.61 11.13
N LYS A 340 5.11 -25.23 10.82
CA LYS A 340 6.44 -24.63 11.06
C LYS A 340 6.56 -23.21 10.49
N LYS A 341 6.02 -22.99 9.28
CA LYS A 341 5.99 -21.68 8.63
C LYS A 341 5.16 -20.66 9.42
N GLN A 342 3.99 -21.04 9.92
CA GLN A 342 3.15 -20.16 10.73
C GLN A 342 3.79 -19.80 12.06
N LYS A 343 4.46 -20.75 12.72
CA LYS A 343 5.22 -20.48 13.96
C LYS A 343 6.32 -19.44 13.72
N SER A 344 7.11 -19.61 12.67
CA SER A 344 8.13 -18.63 12.27
C SER A 344 7.55 -17.25 11.92
N ILE A 345 6.37 -17.19 11.29
CA ILE A 345 5.66 -15.92 11.05
C ILE A 345 5.29 -15.25 12.37
N ILE A 346 4.70 -16.00 13.33
CA ILE A 346 4.30 -15.47 14.64
C ILE A 346 5.51 -14.95 15.41
N GLU A 347 6.60 -15.72 15.46
CA GLU A 347 7.85 -15.32 16.13
C GLU A 347 8.41 -14.02 15.57
N ASN A 348 8.53 -13.91 14.24
CA ASN A 348 9.01 -12.69 13.59
C ASN A 348 8.06 -11.51 13.81
N LEU A 349 6.75 -11.75 13.78
CA LEU A 349 5.73 -10.73 13.99
C LEU A 349 5.77 -10.20 15.44
N PHE A 350 5.96 -11.06 16.44
CA PHE A 350 6.08 -10.63 17.84
C PHE A 350 7.40 -9.90 18.09
N LEU A 351 8.49 -10.33 17.45
CA LEU A 351 9.77 -9.61 17.51
C LEU A 351 9.66 -8.21 16.89
N GLU A 352 8.99 -8.10 15.73
CA GLU A 352 8.67 -6.83 15.09
C GLU A 352 7.80 -5.95 15.99
N ALA A 353 6.79 -6.56 16.61
CA ALA A 353 5.87 -5.86 17.51
C ALA A 353 6.61 -5.19 18.67
N LYS A 354 7.47 -5.97 19.33
CA LYS A 354 8.32 -5.52 20.43
C LYS A 354 9.27 -4.39 20.02
N LYS A 355 9.89 -4.50 18.83
CA LYS A 355 10.85 -3.49 18.34
C LYS A 355 10.20 -2.16 17.97
N ASN A 356 8.93 -2.18 17.60
CA ASN A 356 8.22 -1.01 17.07
C ASN A 356 7.11 -0.48 17.99
N ASN A 357 6.99 -1.01 19.22
CA ASN A 357 5.96 -0.62 20.19
C ASN A 357 4.53 -0.73 19.63
N LEU A 358 4.25 -1.80 18.90
CA LEU A 358 2.88 -2.18 18.49
C LEU A 358 2.47 -3.47 19.17
N LEU A 359 1.17 -3.73 19.25
CA LEU A 359 0.63 -4.98 19.77
C LEU A 359 0.12 -5.87 18.65
N ILE A 360 0.29 -7.17 18.84
CA ILE A 360 -0.33 -8.19 18.00
C ILE A 360 -1.27 -8.98 18.89
N ASN A 361 -2.54 -9.00 18.50
CA ASN A 361 -3.53 -9.88 19.10
C ASN A 361 -3.83 -11.01 18.12
N ILE A 362 -3.68 -12.26 18.54
CA ILE A 362 -4.08 -13.43 17.76
C ILE A 362 -5.19 -14.13 18.53
N GLU A 363 -6.39 -14.17 17.97
CA GLU A 363 -7.56 -14.68 18.69
C GLU A 363 -8.53 -15.46 17.80
N LYS A 364 -9.34 -16.30 18.44
CA LYS A 364 -10.50 -16.92 17.79
C LYS A 364 -11.47 -15.81 17.34
N ALA A 365 -11.96 -15.92 16.11
CA ALA A 365 -13.04 -15.06 15.64
C ALA A 365 -14.34 -15.40 16.39
N GLU A 366 -15.03 -14.36 16.87
CA GLU A 366 -16.34 -14.46 17.54
C GLU A 366 -17.49 -14.56 16.55
#